data_AF-A0A1H1EEY0-F1
#
_entry.id   AF-A0A1H1EEY0-F1
#
_cell.length_a   1.000
_cell.length_b   1.000
_cell.length_c   1.000
_cell.angle_alpha   90.00
_cell.angle_beta   90.00
_cell.angle_gamma   90.00
#
_symmetry.space_group_name_H-M   'P 1'
#
loop_
_entity.id
_entity.type
_entity.pdbx_description
1 polymer ?
#
loop_
_entity_poly.entity_id
_entity_poly.type
_entity_poly.pdbx_seq_one_letter_code
_entity_poly.pdbx_strand_id
1 'polypeptide(L)'
;MSRKTILMSLALLLTGACTPLSARPLVDVSVVDRDTGEWLRQYPHHGDTWVAGTPGNRYGVRLTNTTGERVLVVLSVDGINAVTGQTAAPSQAGYVLEPWESAEIAGWRKSLDDIAQFVFTDLGDSYAARTGRPRNVGVIGVAVFQESRPRYYPAPMPSISRGREYERDEAKSASAPAAAEGRIREQAADSAARQSMGTGHGQREWSPVGQTQFVRATRRPAQISELRYDDAHHLVSIGAMPRQYPRYERRDPAPRAFPNGFVADPYR
;
A
#
# COMPACT_ATOMS: atom_id res chain seq x y z
N MET A 1 -36.19 -40.91 -50.84
CA MET A 1 -36.20 -39.67 -50.02
C MET A 1 -35.43 -39.95 -48.75
N SER A 2 -34.21 -39.41 -48.65
CA SER A 2 -33.20 -39.79 -47.66
C SER A 2 -33.48 -39.23 -46.26
N ARG A 3 -33.47 -40.11 -45.25
CA ARG A 3 -33.35 -39.73 -43.83
C ARG A 3 -31.86 -39.65 -43.49
N LYS A 4 -31.35 -38.46 -43.18
CA LYS A 4 -30.00 -38.26 -42.62
C LYS A 4 -30.13 -38.06 -41.11
N THR A 5 -29.66 -39.02 -40.35
CA THR A 5 -29.44 -38.94 -38.90
C THR A 5 -28.22 -38.05 -38.63
N ILE A 6 -28.39 -37.02 -37.81
CA ILE A 6 -27.32 -36.13 -37.34
C ILE A 6 -26.86 -36.65 -35.97
N LEU A 7 -25.59 -37.06 -35.89
CA LEU A 7 -24.90 -37.37 -34.64
C LEU A 7 -24.53 -36.04 -33.96
N MET A 8 -25.04 -35.79 -32.76
CA MET A 8 -24.68 -34.64 -31.91
C MET A 8 -23.54 -35.07 -30.96
N SER A 9 -22.33 -34.58 -31.22
CA SER A 9 -21.17 -34.75 -30.35
C SER A 9 -21.16 -33.66 -29.28
N LEU A 10 -21.39 -34.03 -28.02
CA LEU A 10 -21.30 -33.14 -26.86
C LEU A 10 -19.85 -33.05 -26.39
N ALA A 11 -19.16 -31.95 -26.70
CA ALA A 11 -17.86 -31.62 -26.11
C ALA A 11 -18.06 -30.67 -24.93
N LEU A 12 -17.87 -31.19 -23.71
CA LEU A 12 -17.95 -30.45 -22.46
C LEU A 12 -16.63 -29.69 -22.24
N LEU A 13 -16.64 -28.37 -22.42
CA LEU A 13 -15.51 -27.49 -22.10
C LEU A 13 -15.39 -27.32 -20.57
N LEU A 14 -14.40 -27.97 -19.98
CA LEU A 14 -13.88 -27.66 -18.64
C LEU A 14 -13.06 -26.36 -18.71
N THR A 15 -13.70 -25.20 -18.61
CA THR A 15 -12.99 -23.94 -18.34
C THR A 15 -12.68 -23.86 -16.85
N GLY A 16 -11.49 -24.34 -16.47
CA GLY A 16 -10.92 -24.09 -15.15
C GLY A 16 -10.67 -22.59 -14.96
N ALA A 17 -11.34 -21.99 -13.97
CA ALA A 17 -11.07 -20.62 -13.58
C ALA A 17 -9.68 -20.55 -12.91
N CYS A 18 -8.65 -20.17 -13.67
CA CYS A 18 -7.39 -19.71 -13.10
C CYS A 18 -7.63 -18.34 -12.45
N THR A 19 -8.01 -18.31 -11.17
CA THR A 19 -7.89 -17.10 -10.37
C THR A 19 -6.40 -16.77 -10.24
N PRO A 20 -5.92 -15.58 -10.62
CA PRO A 20 -4.52 -15.22 -10.40
C PRO A 20 -4.23 -15.26 -8.91
N LEU A 21 -3.20 -16.03 -8.53
CA LEU A 21 -2.66 -16.03 -7.18
C LEU A 21 -1.97 -14.68 -6.95
N SER A 22 -2.70 -13.67 -6.48
CA SER A 22 -2.09 -12.40 -6.09
C SER A 22 -1.19 -12.68 -4.90
N ALA A 23 0.11 -12.39 -5.04
CA ALA A 23 1.01 -12.41 -3.90
C ALA A 23 0.47 -11.47 -2.82
N ARG A 24 0.48 -11.92 -1.55
CA ARG A 24 0.10 -11.07 -0.42
C ARG A 24 1.05 -9.87 -0.36
N PRO A 25 0.55 -8.64 -0.14
CA PRO A 25 1.42 -7.48 0.02
C PRO A 25 2.31 -7.69 1.25
N LEU A 26 3.58 -7.29 1.18
CA LEU A 26 4.55 -7.30 2.29
C LEU A 26 4.16 -6.31 3.38
N VAL A 27 3.56 -5.18 2.99
CA VAL A 27 3.01 -4.17 3.90
C VAL A 27 1.59 -3.85 3.48
N ASP A 28 0.66 -3.99 4.40
CA ASP A 28 -0.70 -3.49 4.23
C ASP A 28 -0.75 -1.99 4.58
N VAL A 29 -1.53 -1.24 3.80
CA VAL A 29 -1.63 0.22 3.90
C VAL A 29 -3.09 0.59 4.10
N SER A 30 -3.37 1.33 5.17
CA SER A 30 -4.70 1.84 5.47
C SER A 30 -4.63 3.28 5.93
N VAL A 31 -5.75 4.00 5.83
CA VAL A 31 -5.86 5.38 6.32
C VAL A 31 -6.84 5.42 7.46
N VAL A 32 -6.46 6.10 8.54
CA VAL A 32 -7.28 6.30 9.72
C VAL A 32 -7.63 7.78 9.79
N ASP A 33 -8.91 8.12 9.86
CA ASP A 33 -9.36 9.46 10.22
C ASP A 33 -9.11 9.62 11.72
N ARG A 34 -8.23 10.55 12.10
CA ARG A 34 -7.78 10.70 13.49
C ARG A 34 -8.71 11.58 14.33
N ASP A 35 -9.69 12.22 13.70
CA ASP A 35 -10.71 12.99 14.41
C ASP A 35 -11.88 12.10 14.82
N THR A 36 -12.19 11.06 14.05
CA THR A 36 -13.24 10.07 14.34
C THR A 36 -12.69 8.73 14.88
N GLY A 37 -11.44 8.40 14.58
CA GLY A 37 -10.82 7.10 14.86
C GLY A 37 -11.20 6.00 13.85
N GLU A 38 -11.95 6.33 12.81
CA GLU A 38 -12.43 5.36 11.84
C GLU A 38 -11.36 5.01 10.79
N TRP A 39 -11.37 3.74 10.37
CA TRP A 39 -10.58 3.29 9.24
C TRP A 39 -11.32 3.66 7.96
N LEU A 40 -10.68 4.47 7.11
CA LEU A 40 -11.28 4.89 5.86
C LEU A 40 -11.37 3.70 4.91
N ARG A 41 -12.60 3.46 4.42
CA ARG A 41 -12.87 2.38 3.48
C ARG A 41 -12.14 2.63 2.17
N GLN A 42 -11.50 1.57 1.67
CA GLN A 42 -10.84 1.55 0.37
C GLN A 42 -11.81 1.10 -0.73
N TYR A 43 -11.80 1.82 -1.85
CA TYR A 43 -12.66 1.62 -3.01
C TYR A 43 -11.81 1.34 -4.26
N PRO A 44 -11.66 0.08 -4.68
CA PRO A 44 -11.00 -0.25 -5.94
C PRO A 44 -11.81 0.27 -7.13
N HIS A 45 -11.17 1.01 -8.03
CA HIS A 45 -11.82 1.59 -9.20
C HIS A 45 -10.81 1.80 -10.33
N HIS A 46 -11.05 1.17 -11.49
CA HIS A 46 -10.21 1.26 -12.70
C HIS A 46 -8.70 1.01 -12.49
N GLY A 47 -8.35 0.10 -11.57
CA GLY A 47 -6.95 -0.26 -11.29
C GLY A 47 -6.29 0.61 -10.22
N ASP A 48 -6.94 1.69 -9.81
CA ASP A 48 -6.57 2.48 -8.64
C ASP A 48 -7.37 2.01 -7.41
N THR A 49 -6.88 2.39 -6.22
CA THR A 49 -7.63 2.26 -4.97
C THR A 49 -7.85 3.65 -4.40
N TRP A 50 -9.08 3.96 -4.00
CA TRP A 50 -9.49 5.27 -3.51
C TRP A 50 -9.92 5.22 -2.04
N VAL A 51 -9.65 6.27 -1.27
CA VAL A 51 -10.28 6.53 0.03
C VAL A 51 -10.97 7.89 0.02
N ALA A 52 -12.10 7.99 0.72
CA ALA A 52 -12.82 9.24 0.88
C ALA A 52 -12.30 9.96 2.13
N GLY A 53 -11.68 11.13 1.94
CA GLY A 53 -11.25 12.02 3.02
C GLY A 53 -12.27 13.11 3.29
N THR A 54 -12.27 13.66 4.51
CA THR A 54 -13.06 14.83 4.88
C THR A 54 -12.12 16.04 4.98
N PRO A 55 -12.30 17.10 4.16
CA PRO A 55 -11.51 18.32 4.29
C PRO A 55 -11.54 18.89 5.71
N GLY A 56 -10.37 19.29 6.20
CA GLY A 56 -10.15 19.75 7.58
C GLY A 56 -9.78 18.64 8.56
N ASN A 57 -10.12 17.37 8.28
CA ASN A 57 -9.84 16.29 9.21
C ASN A 57 -8.35 15.89 9.21
N ARG A 58 -7.85 15.56 10.40
CA ARG A 58 -6.53 14.92 10.55
C ARG A 58 -6.62 13.46 10.16
N TYR A 59 -5.56 12.94 9.55
CA TYR A 59 -5.49 11.52 9.24
C TYR A 59 -4.11 10.94 9.51
N GLY A 60 -4.06 9.62 9.62
CA GLY A 60 -2.85 8.83 9.76
C GLY A 60 -2.79 7.73 8.71
N VAL A 61 -1.58 7.40 8.25
CA VAL A 61 -1.33 6.25 7.38
C VAL A 61 -0.87 5.10 8.26
N ARG A 62 -1.70 4.07 8.39
CA ARG A 62 -1.33 2.83 9.05
C ARG A 62 -0.56 1.94 8.07
N LEU A 63 0.62 1.52 8.50
CA LEU A 63 1.47 0.57 7.80
C LEU A 63 1.57 -0.69 8.66
N THR A 64 1.24 -1.85 8.11
CA THR A 64 1.31 -3.14 8.81
C THR A 64 2.20 -4.09 8.04
N ASN A 65 3.34 -4.48 8.62
CA ASN A 65 4.19 -5.53 8.09
C ASN A 65 3.47 -6.88 8.19
N THR A 66 3.33 -7.58 7.08
CA THR A 66 2.66 -8.89 7.01
C THR A 66 3.66 -10.04 6.86
N THR A 67 4.93 -9.78 7.16
CA THR A 67 6.03 -10.73 7.00
C THR A 67 6.75 -10.99 8.31
N GLY A 68 7.46 -12.11 8.36
CA GLY A 68 8.34 -12.48 9.47
C GLY A 68 9.72 -11.81 9.43
N GLU A 69 9.88 -10.76 8.63
CA GLU A 69 11.17 -10.08 8.38
C GLU A 69 11.03 -8.58 8.53
N ARG A 70 12.13 -7.87 8.80
CA ARG A 70 12.10 -6.41 8.78
C ARG A 70 11.91 -5.91 7.36
N VAL A 71 11.12 -4.84 7.25
CA VAL A 71 10.88 -4.16 5.97
C VAL A 71 11.15 -2.68 6.11
N LEU A 72 11.77 -2.08 5.09
CA LEU A 72 11.91 -0.64 4.97
C LEU A 72 10.77 -0.10 4.10
N VAL A 73 10.04 0.86 4.63
CA VAL A 73 8.89 1.50 4.00
C VAL A 73 9.19 2.95 3.72
N VAL A 74 9.34 3.30 2.44
CA VAL A 74 9.43 4.69 1.99
C VAL A 74 8.01 5.17 1.74
N LEU A 75 7.50 5.96 2.68
CA LEU A 75 6.16 6.57 2.61
C LEU A 75 6.24 7.96 1.97
N SER A 76 5.33 8.22 1.05
CA SER A 76 5.11 9.52 0.43
C SER A 76 3.63 9.91 0.47
N VAL A 77 3.38 11.20 0.68
CA VAL A 77 2.07 11.82 0.63
C VAL A 77 2.20 13.03 -0.28
N ASP A 78 1.34 13.16 -1.29
CA ASP A 78 1.40 14.22 -2.30
C ASP A 78 2.76 14.34 -3.02
N GLY A 79 3.46 13.20 -3.15
CA GLY A 79 4.81 13.15 -3.71
C GLY A 79 5.90 13.74 -2.79
N ILE A 80 5.61 13.93 -1.51
CA ILE A 80 6.57 14.36 -0.48
C ILE A 80 6.86 13.20 0.47
N ASN A 81 8.13 12.90 0.69
CA ASN A 81 8.57 11.85 1.60
C ASN A 81 8.22 12.22 3.06
N ALA A 82 7.57 11.30 3.77
CA ALA A 82 7.10 11.53 5.16
C ALA A 82 8.25 11.72 6.18
N VAL A 83 9.44 11.17 5.91
CA VAL A 83 10.61 11.27 6.80
C VAL A 83 11.46 12.50 6.46
N THR A 84 11.74 12.76 5.19
CA THR A 84 12.68 13.81 4.79
C THR A 84 12.01 15.15 4.45
N GLY A 85 10.71 15.15 4.17
CA GLY A 85 9.99 16.34 3.69
C GLY A 85 10.39 16.80 2.28
N GLN A 86 11.19 16.01 1.56
CA GLN A 86 11.63 16.31 0.20
C GLN A 86 10.73 15.64 -0.84
N THR A 87 10.92 15.96 -2.12
CA THR A 87 10.31 15.19 -3.23
C THR A 87 10.61 13.70 -3.05
N ALA A 88 9.57 12.88 -3.08
CA ALA A 88 9.66 11.46 -2.86
C ALA A 88 10.41 10.75 -4.01
N ALA A 89 11.37 9.93 -3.63
CA ALA A 89 12.01 8.95 -4.49
C ALA A 89 12.21 7.65 -3.70
N PRO A 90 12.02 6.47 -4.31
CA PRO A 90 12.15 5.19 -3.59
C PRO A 90 13.52 4.98 -2.94
N SER A 91 14.58 5.63 -3.42
CA SER A 91 15.94 5.52 -2.87
C SER A 91 16.15 6.25 -1.54
N GLN A 92 15.21 7.08 -1.10
CA GLN A 92 15.33 7.88 0.13
C GLN A 92 15.13 7.07 1.41
N ALA A 93 15.40 7.71 2.56
CA ALA A 93 15.08 7.15 3.87
C ALA A 93 13.58 6.87 4.04
N GLY A 94 13.26 5.97 4.95
CA GLY A 94 11.91 5.52 5.26
C GLY A 94 11.83 4.94 6.67
N TYR A 95 10.67 4.41 7.03
CA TYR A 95 10.45 3.74 8.30
C TYR A 95 10.83 2.27 8.21
N VAL A 96 11.49 1.73 9.23
CA VAL A 96 11.72 0.29 9.33
C VAL A 96 10.63 -0.28 10.22
N LEU A 97 9.93 -1.29 9.74
CA LEU A 97 8.96 -2.06 10.52
C LEU A 97 9.58 -3.42 10.85
N GLU A 98 9.55 -3.77 12.13
CA GLU A 98 9.89 -5.09 12.65
C GLU A 98 8.89 -6.15 12.15
N PRO A 99 9.22 -7.46 12.26
CA PRO A 99 8.31 -8.52 11.88
C PRO A 99 6.93 -8.34 12.50
N TRP A 100 5.89 -8.35 11.67
CA TRP A 100 4.48 -8.20 12.09
C TRP A 100 4.12 -6.86 12.75
N GLU A 101 5.05 -5.89 12.77
CA GLU A 101 4.81 -4.59 13.39
C GLU A 101 3.77 -3.78 12.59
N SER A 102 3.00 -2.97 13.33
CA SER A 102 2.18 -1.93 12.74
C SER A 102 2.53 -0.57 13.30
N ALA A 103 2.67 0.43 12.42
CA ALA A 103 2.94 1.80 12.79
C ALA A 103 1.91 2.74 12.14
N GLU A 104 1.51 3.79 12.85
CA GLU A 104 0.69 4.87 12.30
C GLU A 104 1.56 6.10 12.07
N ILE A 105 1.67 6.53 10.82
CA ILE A 105 2.39 7.74 10.45
C ILE A 105 1.37 8.86 10.27
N ALA A 106 1.35 9.78 11.22
CA ALA A 106 0.34 10.83 11.27
C ALA A 106 0.80 12.18 10.71
N GLY A 107 2.01 12.27 10.15
CA GLY A 107 2.54 13.53 9.67
C GLY A 107 3.93 13.46 9.04
N TRP A 108 4.38 14.59 8.49
CA TRP A 108 5.76 14.76 8.02
C TRP A 108 6.69 15.04 9.18
N ARG A 109 7.80 14.30 9.25
CA ARG A 109 8.82 14.47 10.29
C ARG A 109 9.42 15.87 10.26
N LYS A 110 9.51 16.48 11.44
CA LYS A 110 10.23 17.74 11.70
C LYS A 110 11.52 17.49 12.46
N SER A 111 11.53 16.43 13.28
CA SER A 111 12.66 15.90 14.04
C SER A 111 12.41 14.40 14.29
N LEU A 112 13.28 13.73 15.05
CA LEU A 112 13.00 12.38 15.57
C LEU A 112 11.82 12.34 16.54
N ASP A 113 11.52 13.49 17.12
CA ASP A 113 10.58 13.64 18.21
C ASP A 113 9.22 14.16 17.74
N ASP A 114 9.17 14.86 16.62
CA ASP A 114 7.99 15.60 16.21
C ASP A 114 7.65 15.41 14.73
N ILE A 115 6.34 15.51 14.46
CA ILE A 115 5.77 15.61 13.12
C ILE A 115 5.01 16.94 12.96
N ALA A 116 4.74 17.31 11.71
CA ALA A 116 3.63 18.18 11.33
C ALA A 116 2.50 17.28 10.81
N GLN A 117 1.32 17.37 11.43
CA GLN A 117 0.19 16.49 11.15
C GLN A 117 -0.22 16.50 9.68
N PHE A 118 -0.64 15.34 9.16
CA PHE A 118 -1.37 15.27 7.91
C PHE A 118 -2.80 15.75 8.13
N VAL A 119 -3.22 16.71 7.30
CA VAL A 119 -4.59 17.23 7.28
C VAL A 119 -5.08 17.21 5.86
N PHE A 120 -6.27 16.68 5.68
CA PHE A 120 -7.01 16.74 4.43
C PHE A 120 -7.38 18.18 4.08
N THR A 121 -7.06 18.68 2.87
CA THR A 121 -7.38 20.06 2.45
C THR A 121 -7.91 20.09 1.03
N ASP A 122 -8.65 21.15 0.70
CA ASP A 122 -9.02 21.44 -0.69
C ASP A 122 -7.78 21.79 -1.52
N LEU A 123 -7.79 21.43 -2.82
CA LEU A 123 -6.66 21.51 -3.74
C LEU A 123 -6.04 22.92 -3.82
N GLY A 124 -6.86 23.98 -3.71
CA GLY A 124 -6.40 25.37 -3.73
C GLY A 124 -5.43 25.70 -2.58
N ASP A 125 -5.54 24.99 -1.46
CA ASP A 125 -4.73 25.20 -0.26
C ASP A 125 -3.65 24.13 -0.04
N SER A 126 -3.60 23.09 -0.86
CA SER A 126 -2.69 21.96 -0.70
C SER A 126 -1.22 22.34 -0.97
N TYR A 127 -0.31 21.74 -0.20
CA TYR A 127 1.13 22.03 -0.24
C TYR A 127 1.75 21.77 -1.63
N ALA A 128 1.38 20.67 -2.28
CA ALA A 128 1.89 20.30 -3.60
C ALA A 128 1.39 21.23 -4.73
N ALA A 129 0.17 21.77 -4.62
CA ALA A 129 -0.36 22.76 -5.55
C ALA A 129 0.41 24.09 -5.44
N ARG A 130 0.68 24.55 -4.21
CA ARG A 130 1.46 25.78 -3.94
C ARG A 130 2.93 25.67 -4.34
N THR A 131 3.48 24.45 -4.42
CA THR A 131 4.87 24.19 -4.83
C THR A 131 5.01 23.77 -6.30
N GLY A 132 3.93 23.85 -7.10
CA GLY A 132 3.97 23.64 -8.55
C GLY A 132 4.05 22.17 -8.98
N ARG A 133 3.50 21.24 -8.19
CA ARG A 133 3.61 19.78 -8.40
C ARG A 133 2.23 19.09 -8.49
N PRO A 134 1.38 19.46 -9.45
CA PRO A 134 -0.02 19.01 -9.51
C PRO A 134 -0.22 17.52 -9.81
N ARG A 135 0.79 16.82 -10.34
CA ARG A 135 0.64 15.44 -10.84
C ARG A 135 0.52 14.35 -9.78
N ASN A 136 0.84 14.66 -8.51
CA ASN A 136 0.87 13.67 -7.43
C ASN A 136 -0.07 14.04 -6.26
N VAL A 137 -0.94 15.05 -6.43
CA VAL A 137 -1.85 15.48 -5.37
C VAL A 137 -2.91 14.41 -5.13
N GLY A 138 -3.35 14.20 -3.90
CA GLY A 138 -4.33 13.19 -3.57
C GLY A 138 -3.77 11.77 -3.65
N VAL A 139 -2.46 11.57 -3.45
CA VAL A 139 -1.81 10.23 -3.54
C VAL A 139 -0.93 9.94 -2.33
N ILE A 140 -1.17 8.78 -1.72
CA ILE A 140 -0.29 8.14 -0.74
C ILE A 140 0.47 7.02 -1.46
N GLY A 141 1.78 7.20 -1.63
CA GLY A 141 2.66 6.23 -2.29
C GLY A 141 3.54 5.51 -1.28
N VAL A 142 3.61 4.19 -1.37
CA VAL A 142 4.42 3.33 -0.50
C VAL A 142 5.34 2.47 -1.33
N ALA A 143 6.65 2.54 -1.06
CA ALA A 143 7.65 1.65 -1.65
C ALA A 143 8.33 0.82 -0.55
N VAL A 144 8.23 -0.50 -0.64
CA VAL A 144 8.71 -1.44 0.38
C VAL A 144 9.96 -2.17 -0.11
N PHE A 145 10.95 -2.29 0.76
CA PHE A 145 12.18 -3.03 0.53
C PHE A 145 12.37 -4.09 1.61
N GLN A 146 12.80 -5.28 1.19
CA GLN A 146 13.25 -6.33 2.10
C GLN A 146 14.70 -6.08 2.52
N GLU A 147 15.06 -6.58 3.69
CA GLU A 147 16.42 -6.48 4.20
C GLU A 147 17.36 -7.49 3.53
N SER A 148 18.57 -7.06 3.22
CA SER A 148 19.63 -7.91 2.71
C SER A 148 20.08 -8.87 3.80
N ARG A 149 19.82 -10.15 3.59
CA ARG A 149 20.38 -11.21 4.44
C ARG A 149 21.82 -11.52 4.04
N PRO A 150 22.71 -11.82 5.00
CA PRO A 150 23.95 -12.49 4.68
C PRO A 150 23.61 -13.80 3.94
N ARG A 151 24.01 -13.93 2.68
CA ARG A 151 23.96 -15.23 2.01
C ARG A 151 24.98 -16.11 2.72
N TYR A 152 24.53 -17.05 3.52
CA TYR A 152 25.38 -18.11 4.03
C TYR A 152 25.79 -18.96 2.83
N TYR A 153 26.95 -18.67 2.25
CA TYR A 153 27.60 -19.64 1.38
C TYR A 153 28.08 -20.74 2.32
N PRO A 154 27.56 -21.98 2.21
CA PRO A 154 28.23 -23.09 2.87
C PRO A 154 29.69 -23.04 2.41
N ALA A 155 30.62 -23.06 3.38
CA ALA A 155 32.04 -23.15 3.06
C ALA A 155 32.20 -24.28 2.02
N PRO A 156 33.01 -24.09 0.95
CA PRO A 156 33.30 -25.17 0.02
C PRO A 156 33.68 -26.38 0.86
N MET A 157 32.93 -27.49 0.72
CA MET A 157 33.31 -28.71 1.40
C MET A 157 34.78 -28.96 1.07
N PRO A 158 35.65 -29.24 2.06
CA PRO A 158 37.05 -29.46 1.78
C PRO A 158 37.14 -30.52 0.69
N SER A 159 37.73 -30.16 -0.45
CA SER A 159 37.97 -31.10 -1.53
C SER A 159 38.83 -32.23 -0.96
N ILE A 160 38.30 -33.45 -0.95
CA ILE A 160 39.13 -34.62 -0.72
C ILE A 160 40.03 -34.72 -1.95
N SER A 161 41.23 -34.15 -1.85
CA SER A 161 42.24 -34.18 -2.91
C SER A 161 42.67 -35.62 -3.15
N ARG A 162 42.00 -36.33 -4.06
CA ARG A 162 42.59 -37.46 -4.76
C ARG A 162 43.24 -36.88 -6.01
N GLY A 163 44.56 -36.77 -5.95
CA GLY A 163 45.38 -36.14 -6.98
C GLY A 163 44.99 -36.61 -8.38
N ARG A 164 44.69 -35.64 -9.25
CA ARG A 164 44.98 -35.74 -10.68
C ARG A 164 45.24 -34.34 -11.20
N GLU A 165 46.47 -34.19 -11.64
CA GLU A 165 47.08 -33.08 -12.34
C GLU A 165 46.58 -33.09 -13.79
N TYR A 166 45.93 -32.02 -14.26
CA TYR A 166 45.91 -31.65 -15.67
C TYR A 166 45.78 -30.13 -15.85
N GLU A 167 46.53 -29.69 -16.85
CA GLU A 167 46.81 -28.36 -17.39
C GLU A 167 45.73 -27.28 -17.45
N ARG A 168 46.29 -26.06 -17.47
CA ARG A 168 45.72 -24.72 -17.64
C ARG A 168 45.20 -24.50 -19.07
N ASP A 169 44.11 -23.74 -19.19
CA ASP A 169 43.95 -22.77 -20.28
C ASP A 169 43.15 -21.54 -19.80
N GLU A 170 43.66 -20.36 -20.14
CA GLU A 170 43.08 -19.03 -19.87
C GLU A 170 42.08 -18.62 -20.96
N ALA A 171 40.97 -17.97 -20.59
CA ALA A 171 40.35 -16.93 -21.43
C ALA A 171 39.40 -15.97 -20.65
N LYS A 172 39.84 -14.70 -20.65
CA LYS A 172 39.24 -13.36 -20.44
C LYS A 172 37.71 -13.15 -20.24
N SER A 173 37.45 -12.14 -19.40
CA SER A 173 36.23 -11.32 -19.21
C SER A 173 35.52 -10.86 -20.49
N ALA A 174 34.19 -10.67 -20.44
CA ALA A 174 33.53 -9.35 -20.52
C ALA A 174 31.98 -9.39 -20.42
N SER A 175 31.45 -8.40 -19.69
CA SER A 175 30.21 -7.62 -19.87
C SER A 175 28.82 -8.27 -19.96
N ALA A 176 27.93 -7.73 -19.11
CA ALA A 176 26.48 -7.80 -19.18
C ALA A 176 25.89 -6.97 -20.35
N PRO A 177 24.64 -7.24 -20.74
CA PRO A 177 23.74 -6.21 -21.24
C PRO A 177 22.60 -5.90 -20.25
N ALA A 178 22.23 -4.63 -20.25
CA ALA A 178 21.10 -4.05 -19.55
C ALA A 178 19.83 -4.05 -20.41
N ALA A 179 18.72 -3.76 -19.72
CA ALA A 179 17.46 -3.18 -20.19
C ALA A 179 16.42 -4.12 -20.84
N ALA A 180 15.23 -4.15 -20.22
CA ALA A 180 13.97 -3.78 -20.85
C ALA A 180 12.90 -3.55 -19.75
N GLU A 181 12.75 -2.30 -19.33
CA GLU A 181 11.52 -1.83 -18.69
C GLU A 181 10.49 -1.52 -19.78
N GLY A 182 9.24 -1.95 -19.56
CA GLY A 182 8.16 -1.76 -20.51
C GLY A 182 6.80 -1.68 -19.83
N ARG A 183 6.37 -0.43 -19.59
CA ARG A 183 5.01 0.10 -19.72
C ARG A 183 3.92 -0.43 -18.78
N ILE A 184 3.73 0.29 -17.67
CA ILE A 184 2.40 0.69 -17.17
C ILE A 184 2.51 2.15 -16.75
N ARG A 185 2.45 3.09 -17.70
CA ARG A 185 2.42 4.53 -17.38
C ARG A 185 1.75 5.32 -18.49
N GLU A 186 0.46 5.10 -18.66
CA GLU A 186 -0.35 5.99 -19.52
C GLU A 186 -1.80 6.16 -19.03
N GLN A 187 -2.17 5.60 -17.87
CA GLN A 187 -3.51 5.78 -17.29
C GLN A 187 -3.53 6.67 -16.02
N ALA A 188 -2.37 6.97 -15.42
CA ALA A 188 -2.29 7.84 -14.24
C ALA A 188 -2.26 9.35 -14.57
N ALA A 189 -2.03 9.72 -15.84
CA ALA A 189 -1.86 11.12 -16.25
C ALA A 189 -3.19 11.88 -16.38
N ASP A 190 -4.28 11.20 -16.72
CA ASP A 190 -5.59 11.84 -16.93
C ASP A 190 -6.41 11.99 -15.65
N SER A 191 -6.09 11.25 -14.58
CA SER A 191 -6.80 11.33 -13.29
C SER A 191 -6.25 12.42 -12.36
N ALA A 192 -5.03 12.91 -12.56
CA ALA A 192 -4.46 14.02 -11.79
C ALA A 192 -5.12 15.38 -12.11
N ALA A 193 -5.80 15.50 -13.26
CA ALA A 193 -6.41 16.75 -13.71
C ALA A 193 -7.83 16.99 -13.16
N ARG A 194 -8.35 16.10 -12.29
CA ARG A 194 -9.73 16.16 -11.78
C ARG A 194 -9.85 16.05 -10.26
N GLN A 195 -8.74 15.90 -9.53
CA GLN A 195 -8.80 15.78 -8.07
C GLN A 195 -9.11 17.13 -7.41
N SER A 196 -9.98 17.14 -6.40
CA SER A 196 -10.40 18.35 -5.66
C SER A 196 -9.65 18.53 -4.34
N MET A 197 -8.90 17.52 -3.91
CA MET A 197 -8.34 17.44 -2.57
C MET A 197 -6.84 17.06 -2.55
N GLY A 198 -6.11 17.53 -1.54
CA GLY A 198 -4.74 17.17 -1.23
C GLY A 198 -4.47 17.20 0.28
N THR A 199 -3.20 17.28 0.68
CA THR A 199 -2.79 17.32 2.10
C THR A 199 -2.05 18.61 2.44
N GLY A 200 -2.41 19.17 3.59
CA GLY A 200 -1.81 20.33 4.22
C GLY A 200 -1.11 20.00 5.53
N HIS A 201 -0.36 20.97 6.05
CA HIS A 201 0.35 20.85 7.32
C HIS A 201 -0.58 21.25 8.48
N GLY A 202 -0.88 20.30 9.35
CA GLY A 202 -1.53 20.57 10.63
C GLY A 202 -0.55 21.04 11.71
N GLN A 203 -0.98 20.95 12.96
CA GLN A 203 -0.18 21.34 14.11
C GLN A 203 1.04 20.42 14.29
N ARG A 204 2.05 20.92 15.02
CA ARG A 204 3.16 20.08 15.46
C ARG A 204 2.66 19.09 16.52
N GLU A 205 3.04 17.82 16.39
CA GLU A 205 2.65 16.75 17.30
C GLU A 205 3.88 15.94 17.72
N TRP A 206 3.96 15.66 19.02
CA TRP A 206 4.96 14.76 19.59
C TRP A 206 4.71 13.33 19.13
N SER A 207 5.72 12.71 18.54
CA SER A 207 5.69 11.37 17.97
C SER A 207 7.12 10.82 17.90
N PRO A 208 7.69 10.27 18.98
CA PRO A 208 9.10 9.91 19.03
C PRO A 208 9.39 8.65 18.19
N VAL A 209 10.54 8.64 17.52
CA VAL A 209 11.05 7.47 16.76
C VAL A 209 12.54 7.26 17.01
N GLY A 210 12.96 6.00 16.98
CA GLY A 210 14.37 5.62 16.98
C GLY A 210 14.99 5.63 15.58
N GLN A 211 16.32 5.56 15.51
CA GLN A 211 17.06 5.32 14.28
C GLN A 211 17.62 3.90 14.27
N THR A 212 17.63 3.28 13.10
CA THR A 212 18.24 1.97 12.89
C THR A 212 18.88 1.90 11.51
N GLN A 213 19.80 0.96 11.33
CA GLN A 213 20.38 0.68 10.02
C GLN A 213 19.53 -0.36 9.29
N PHE A 214 19.46 -0.23 7.97
CA PHE A 214 18.76 -1.17 7.10
C PHE A 214 19.49 -1.25 5.77
N VAL A 215 19.97 -2.45 5.42
CA VAL A 215 20.60 -2.68 4.12
C VAL A 215 19.57 -3.30 3.20
N ARG A 216 19.20 -2.62 2.11
CA ARG A 216 18.19 -3.13 1.18
C ARG A 216 18.73 -4.34 0.42
N ALA A 217 17.92 -5.39 0.30
CA ALA A 217 18.24 -6.56 -0.53
C ALA A 217 18.37 -6.20 -2.02
N THR A 218 17.59 -5.22 -2.48
CA THR A 218 17.54 -4.77 -3.89
C THR A 218 17.49 -3.24 -3.99
N ARG A 219 17.89 -2.71 -5.15
CA ARG A 219 17.75 -1.27 -5.46
C ARG A 219 16.33 -0.88 -5.86
N ARG A 220 15.57 -1.82 -6.43
CA ARG A 220 14.15 -1.65 -6.77
C ARG A 220 13.27 -2.10 -5.60
N PRO A 221 12.12 -1.43 -5.35
CA PRO A 221 11.17 -1.89 -4.35
C PRO A 221 10.66 -3.30 -4.65
N ALA A 222 10.46 -4.10 -3.61
CA ALA A 222 9.80 -5.40 -3.72
C ALA A 222 8.27 -5.26 -3.83
N GLN A 223 7.72 -4.15 -3.32
CA GLN A 223 6.32 -3.76 -3.46
C GLN A 223 6.24 -2.25 -3.67
N ILE A 224 5.33 -1.84 -4.56
CA ILE A 224 4.85 -0.46 -4.69
C ILE A 224 3.34 -0.50 -4.51
N SER A 225 2.81 0.39 -3.68
CA SER A 225 1.37 0.56 -3.47
C SER A 225 1.02 2.03 -3.53
N GLU A 226 -0.09 2.33 -4.20
CA GLU A 226 -0.62 3.69 -4.32
C GLU A 226 -2.07 3.68 -3.84
N LEU A 227 -2.38 4.62 -2.97
CA LEU A 227 -3.72 4.87 -2.48
C LEU A 227 -4.08 6.32 -2.79
N ARG A 228 -5.09 6.50 -3.61
CA ARG A 228 -5.60 7.82 -3.94
C ARG A 228 -6.61 8.25 -2.91
N TYR A 229 -6.68 9.54 -2.63
CA TYR A 229 -7.72 10.11 -1.77
C TYR A 229 -8.33 11.33 -2.42
N ASP A 230 -9.62 11.49 -2.17
CA ASP A 230 -10.37 12.68 -2.55
C ASP A 230 -11.61 12.83 -1.68
N ASP A 231 -12.38 13.89 -1.91
CA ASP A 231 -13.66 14.08 -1.24
C ASP A 231 -14.69 13.02 -1.68
N ALA A 232 -15.59 12.65 -0.77
CA ALA A 232 -16.59 11.62 -1.02
C ALA A 232 -17.52 11.96 -2.21
N HIS A 233 -17.80 13.24 -2.44
CA HIS A 233 -18.67 13.69 -3.53
C HIS A 233 -17.99 13.48 -4.89
N HIS A 234 -16.69 13.75 -5.00
CA HIS A 234 -15.91 13.46 -6.20
C HIS A 234 -15.84 11.95 -6.45
N LEU A 235 -15.53 11.12 -5.45
CA LEU A 235 -15.52 9.65 -5.58
C LEU A 235 -16.87 9.10 -6.05
N VAL A 236 -17.98 9.66 -5.57
CA VAL A 236 -19.33 9.34 -6.04
C VAL A 236 -19.54 9.77 -7.50
N SER A 237 -19.05 10.95 -7.88
CA SER A 237 -19.24 11.49 -9.23
C SER A 237 -18.51 10.68 -10.30
N ILE A 238 -17.33 10.12 -9.98
CA ILE A 238 -16.57 9.23 -10.86
C ILE A 238 -17.02 7.76 -10.76
N GLY A 239 -17.91 7.43 -9.83
CA GLY A 239 -18.43 6.07 -9.64
C GLY A 239 -17.48 5.13 -8.88
N ALA A 240 -16.45 5.65 -8.22
CA ALA A 240 -15.56 4.89 -7.34
C ALA A 240 -16.26 4.51 -6.03
N MET A 241 -17.09 5.41 -5.48
CA MET A 241 -17.87 5.18 -4.27
C MET A 241 -19.37 5.06 -4.60
N PRO A 242 -20.09 4.06 -4.06
CA PRO A 242 -21.52 3.94 -4.28
C PRO A 242 -22.26 5.12 -3.64
N ARG A 243 -23.27 5.66 -4.34
CA ARG A 243 -24.24 6.58 -3.74
C ARG A 243 -24.94 5.86 -2.61
N GLN A 244 -24.75 6.35 -1.39
CA GLN A 244 -25.54 5.90 -0.25
C GLN A 244 -26.95 6.46 -0.44
N TYR A 245 -27.85 5.68 -1.05
CA TYR A 245 -29.27 5.93 -0.90
C TYR A 245 -29.60 5.69 0.58
N PRO A 246 -30.28 6.62 1.29
CA PRO A 246 -30.76 6.33 2.63
C PRO A 246 -31.68 5.12 2.54
N ARG A 247 -31.15 3.97 2.93
CA ARG A 247 -31.97 2.79 3.21
C ARG A 247 -32.79 3.23 4.41
N TYR A 248 -34.10 3.43 4.23
CA TYR A 248 -35.02 3.51 5.35
C TYR A 248 -34.88 2.21 6.12
N GLU A 249 -33.96 2.18 7.09
CA GLU A 249 -33.83 1.11 8.04
C GLU A 249 -35.09 1.16 8.90
N ARG A 250 -36.00 0.25 8.61
CA ARG A 250 -37.05 -0.13 9.54
C ARG A 250 -36.32 -0.57 10.80
N ARG A 251 -36.30 0.31 11.80
CA ARG A 251 -35.66 0.12 13.10
C ARG A 251 -36.41 -0.96 13.86
N ASP A 252 -36.19 -2.22 13.48
CA ASP A 252 -36.46 -3.32 14.39
C ASP A 252 -35.45 -3.17 15.53
N PRO A 253 -35.89 -3.00 16.79
CA PRO A 253 -34.98 -2.80 17.89
C PRO A 253 -34.05 -4.00 18.01
N ALA A 254 -32.75 -3.77 17.76
CA ALA A 254 -31.73 -4.79 17.88
C ALA A 254 -31.78 -5.48 19.25
N PRO A 255 -31.60 -6.81 19.32
CA PRO A 255 -31.57 -7.53 20.59
C PRO A 255 -30.45 -6.97 21.47
N ARG A 256 -30.80 -6.52 22.68
CA ARG A 256 -29.84 -6.02 23.68
C ARG A 256 -29.36 -7.18 24.54
N ALA A 257 -28.05 -7.36 24.63
CA ALA A 257 -27.43 -8.43 25.43
C ALA A 257 -27.67 -8.26 26.95
N PHE A 258 -27.90 -7.03 27.42
CA PHE A 258 -28.13 -6.74 28.84
C PHE A 258 -29.29 -5.75 28.98
N PRO A 259 -30.54 -6.21 28.83
CA PRO A 259 -31.69 -5.32 28.81
C PRO A 259 -32.07 -4.78 30.19
N ASN A 260 -31.76 -5.46 31.31
CA ASN A 260 -31.99 -5.02 32.71
C ASN A 260 -31.03 -5.76 33.68
N GLY A 261 -30.82 -5.21 34.89
CA GLY A 261 -29.96 -5.74 35.96
C GLY A 261 -30.36 -7.10 36.57
N PHE A 262 -29.62 -7.51 37.61
CA PHE A 262 -29.52 -8.87 38.21
C PHE A 262 -30.75 -9.79 38.08
N VAL A 263 -30.47 -11.07 37.78
CA VAL A 263 -31.43 -12.17 37.63
C VAL A 263 -32.31 -12.29 38.89
N ALA A 264 -33.63 -12.34 38.71
CA ALA A 264 -34.56 -12.60 39.81
C ALA A 264 -34.44 -14.06 40.30
N ASP A 265 -34.47 -14.25 41.62
CA ASP A 265 -34.39 -15.58 42.22
C ASP A 265 -35.60 -16.45 41.81
N PRO A 266 -35.39 -17.75 41.53
CA PRO A 266 -36.48 -18.65 41.19
C PRO A 266 -37.40 -18.87 42.39
N TYR A 267 -38.71 -18.91 42.13
CA TYR A 267 -39.71 -19.22 43.15
C TYR A 267 -39.44 -20.61 43.76
N ARG A 268 -39.50 -20.71 45.09
CA ARG A 268 -39.53 -21.99 45.82
C ARG A 268 -40.90 -22.63 45.72
#